data_AF-A0A1J4WI33-F1
#
_entry.id   AF-A0A1J4WI33-F1
#
_cell.length_a   1.000
_cell.length_b   1.000
_cell.length_c   1.000
_cell.angle_alpha   90.00
_cell.angle_beta   90.00
_cell.angle_gamma   90.00
#
_symmetry.space_group_name_H-M   'P 1'
#
loop_
_entity.id
_entity.type
_entity.pdbx_description
1 polymer ?
#
loop_
_entity_poly.entity_id
_entity_poly.type
_entity_poly.pdbx_seq_one_letter_code
_entity_poly.pdbx_strand_id
1 'polypeptide(L)'
;MKIDDFRKIVFQIAKAAQNRETIAIYYPKTDNSCAGFREIEPYSLSTDIGKMGEHLVYGEDLIGSGHILNAYTVGSKVNHCGSFILGKITQIKPTNKKFIPRNNWQVEF
;
A
#
# COMPACT_ATOMS: atom_id res chain seq x y z
N MET A 1 7.48 -0.48 15.44
CA MET A 1 6.05 -0.83 15.42
C MET A 1 5.87 -2.15 16.15
N LYS A 2 4.84 -2.32 16.98
CA LYS A 2 4.56 -3.63 17.60
C LYS A 2 4.03 -4.60 16.54
N ILE A 3 4.27 -5.90 16.70
CA ILE A 3 3.88 -6.91 15.71
C ILE A 3 2.35 -6.94 15.45
N ASP A 4 1.55 -6.69 16.49
CA ASP A 4 0.09 -6.65 16.37
C ASP A 4 -0.40 -5.43 15.57
N ASP A 5 0.30 -4.29 15.68
CA ASP A 5 -0.02 -3.09 14.91
C ASP A 5 0.29 -3.31 13.43
N PHE A 6 1.41 -3.97 13.12
CA PHE A 6 1.79 -4.31 11.76
C PHE A 6 0.75 -5.22 11.08
N ARG A 7 0.38 -6.32 11.75
CA ARG A 7 -0.62 -7.27 11.21
C ARG A 7 -1.96 -6.59 10.94
N LYS A 8 -2.41 -5.70 11.84
CA LYS A 8 -3.63 -4.91 11.65
C LYS A 8 -3.55 -3.99 10.44
N ILE A 9 -2.42 -3.31 10.24
CA ILE A 9 -2.21 -2.45 9.07
C ILE A 9 -2.26 -3.26 7.78
N VAL A 10 -1.54 -4.37 7.69
CA VAL A 10 -1.55 -5.24 6.49
C VAL A 10 -2.95 -5.77 6.21
N PHE A 11 -3.66 -6.24 7.24
CA PHE A 11 -5.05 -6.67 7.11
C PHE A 11 -5.96 -5.57 6.56
N GLN A 12 -5.85 -4.34 7.06
CA GLN A 12 -6.66 -3.21 6.58
C GLN A 12 -6.33 -2.82 5.14
N ILE A 13 -5.06 -2.93 4.73
CA ILE A 13 -4.64 -2.72 3.34
C ILE A 13 -5.24 -3.78 2.43
N ALA A 14 -5.10 -5.07 2.77
CA ALA A 14 -5.61 -6.17 1.97
C ALA A 14 -7.14 -6.09 1.84
N LYS A 15 -7.85 -5.83 2.95
CA LYS A 15 -9.31 -5.63 2.93
C LYS A 15 -9.73 -4.48 2.02
N ALA A 16 -9.00 -3.36 2.06
CA ALA A 16 -9.30 -2.22 1.20
C ALA A 16 -9.06 -2.56 -0.28
N ALA A 17 -7.96 -3.25 -0.60
CA ALA A 17 -7.66 -3.68 -1.96
C ALA A 17 -8.73 -4.61 -2.52
N GLN A 18 -9.10 -5.67 -1.79
CA GLN A 18 -10.15 -6.62 -2.18
C GLN A 18 -11.50 -5.92 -2.41
N ASN A 19 -11.80 -4.89 -1.62
CA ASN A 19 -13.01 -4.09 -1.76
C ASN A 19 -12.89 -2.95 -2.79
N ARG A 20 -11.72 -2.76 -3.41
CA ARG A 20 -11.40 -1.62 -4.29
C ARG A 20 -11.67 -0.27 -3.61
N GLU A 21 -11.24 -0.14 -2.37
CA GLU A 21 -11.36 1.06 -1.54
C GLU A 21 -10.03 1.77 -1.41
N THR A 22 -10.04 3.10 -1.38
CA THR A 22 -8.87 3.88 -1.01
C THR A 22 -8.70 3.87 0.52
N ILE A 23 -7.46 4.08 0.96
CA ILE A 23 -7.09 4.19 2.38
C ILE A 23 -6.12 5.34 2.54
N ALA A 24 -6.13 6.00 3.71
CA ALA A 24 -5.14 7.02 4.04
C ALA A 24 -4.07 6.40 4.95
N ILE A 25 -2.84 6.31 4.46
CA ILE A 25 -1.69 5.83 5.23
C ILE A 25 -0.86 7.01 5.75
N TYR A 26 -0.42 6.96 7.01
CA TYR A 26 0.60 7.88 7.49
C TYR A 26 1.98 7.33 7.13
N TYR A 27 2.75 8.13 6.40
CA TYR A 27 4.09 7.74 5.96
C TYR A 27 5.11 8.80 6.40
N PRO A 28 6.31 8.40 6.85
CA PRO A 28 7.36 9.33 7.26
C PRO A 28 7.85 10.18 6.08
N LYS A 29 8.63 11.21 6.42
CA LYS A 29 9.31 12.05 5.42
C LYS A 29 10.20 11.17 4.53
N THR A 30 10.11 11.42 3.22
CA THR A 30 11.04 10.92 2.21
C THR A 30 11.81 12.11 1.64
N ASP A 31 12.79 11.85 0.78
CA ASP A 31 13.53 12.93 0.10
C ASP A 31 12.60 13.82 -0.73
N ASN A 32 11.60 13.21 -1.37
CA ASN A 32 10.68 13.90 -2.26
C ASN A 32 9.37 14.38 -1.60
N SER A 33 9.16 14.13 -0.30
CA SER A 33 7.87 14.48 0.32
C SER A 33 7.88 14.52 1.84
N CYS A 34 7.12 15.46 2.42
CA CYS A 34 6.96 15.61 3.86
C CYS A 34 6.27 14.40 4.51
N ALA A 35 6.48 14.21 5.81
CA ALA A 35 5.71 13.25 6.59
C ALA A 35 4.23 13.64 6.60
N GLY A 36 3.33 12.66 6.56
CA GLY A 36 1.89 12.93 6.60
C GLY A 36 1.02 11.80 6.08
N PHE A 37 -0.29 12.05 6.13
CA PHE A 37 -1.29 11.16 5.54
C PHE A 37 -1.31 11.28 4.01
N ARG A 38 -1.42 10.13 3.36
CA ARG A 38 -1.52 9.99 1.91
C ARG A 38 -2.68 9.06 1.61
N GLU A 39 -3.66 9.55 0.87
CA GLU A 39 -4.71 8.70 0.34
C GLU A 39 -4.14 7.88 -0.82
N ILE A 40 -4.30 6.56 -0.77
CA ILE A 40 -3.77 5.62 -1.74
C ILE A 40 -4.82 4.63 -2.23
N GLU A 41 -4.66 4.19 -3.47
CA GLU A 41 -5.32 3.02 -4.08
C GLU A 41 -4.33 1.83 -3.96
N PRO A 42 -4.58 0.84 -3.09
CA PRO A 42 -3.68 -0.30 -2.94
C PRO A 42 -3.84 -1.31 -4.09
N TYR A 43 -2.74 -1.73 -4.71
CA TYR A 43 -2.75 -2.64 -5.87
C TYR A 43 -2.11 -4.01 -5.60
N SER A 44 -0.89 -4.06 -5.07
CA SER A 44 -0.23 -5.34 -4.79
C SER A 44 0.83 -5.24 -3.70
N LEU A 45 1.32 -6.41 -3.27
CA LEU A 45 2.48 -6.55 -2.41
C LEU A 45 3.65 -7.16 -3.20
N SER A 46 4.88 -6.75 -2.88
CA SER A 46 6.09 -7.34 -3.47
C SER A 46 7.27 -7.39 -2.50
N THR A 47 8.26 -8.24 -2.81
CA THR A 47 9.50 -8.37 -2.02
C THR A 47 10.44 -7.18 -2.19
N ASP A 48 10.41 -6.51 -3.34
CA ASP A 48 11.25 -5.35 -3.65
C ASP A 48 10.54 -4.37 -4.61
N ILE A 49 11.18 -3.23 -4.88
CA ILE A 49 10.72 -2.19 -5.80
C ILE A 49 11.02 -2.54 -7.27
N GLY A 50 10.16 -2.07 -8.17
CA GLY A 50 10.34 -2.24 -9.61
C GLY A 50 10.06 -3.66 -10.10
N LYS A 51 10.56 -4.00 -11.30
CA LYS A 51 10.22 -5.24 -12.01
C LYS A 51 10.92 -6.49 -11.49
N MET A 52 11.84 -6.35 -10.54
CA MET A 52 12.63 -7.46 -9.97
C MET A 52 12.00 -8.01 -8.69
N GLY A 53 11.05 -7.30 -8.08
CA GLY A 53 10.33 -7.77 -6.91
C GLY A 53 9.36 -8.88 -7.27
N GLU A 54 9.35 -9.94 -6.47
CA GLU A 54 8.38 -11.02 -6.57
C GLU A 54 7.05 -10.57 -5.98
N HIS A 55 5.95 -10.95 -6.63
CA HIS A 55 4.61 -10.70 -6.14
C HIS A 55 4.30 -11.54 -4.89
N LEU A 56 3.56 -10.97 -3.95
CA LEU A 56 3.17 -11.63 -2.71
C LEU A 56 1.63 -11.62 -2.55
N VAL A 57 1.08 -12.77 -2.19
CA VAL A 57 -0.35 -12.99 -1.98
C VAL A 57 -0.68 -12.98 -0.49
N TYR A 58 -1.63 -12.14 -0.08
CA TYR A 58 -2.04 -12.03 1.34
C TYR A 58 -2.80 -13.28 1.78
N GLY A 59 -2.27 -13.97 2.79
CA GLY A 59 -2.85 -15.19 3.35
C GLY A 59 -2.19 -16.47 2.83
N GLU A 60 -1.39 -16.37 1.77
CA GLU A 60 -0.56 -17.47 1.25
C GLU A 60 0.92 -17.26 1.60
N ASP A 61 1.44 -16.05 1.39
CA ASP A 61 2.83 -15.71 1.62
C ASP A 61 3.10 -15.09 3.00
N LEU A 62 4.35 -15.27 3.48
CA LEU A 62 4.82 -14.60 4.70
C LEU A 62 5.10 -13.12 4.42
N ILE A 63 4.22 -12.23 4.88
CA ILE A 63 4.39 -10.79 4.70
C ILE A 63 5.18 -10.17 5.87
N GLY A 64 6.36 -9.62 5.54
CA GLY A 64 7.25 -8.95 6.47
C GLY A 64 7.22 -7.42 6.39
N SER A 65 7.77 -6.75 7.41
CA SER A 65 7.84 -5.28 7.47
C SER A 65 8.74 -4.65 6.42
N GLY A 66 9.65 -5.42 5.81
CA GLY A 66 10.50 -4.98 4.70
C GLY A 66 9.79 -4.98 3.35
N HIS A 67 8.65 -5.66 3.21
CA HIS A 67 7.97 -5.78 1.93
C HIS A 67 7.32 -4.48 1.48
N ILE A 68 7.04 -4.43 0.19
CA ILE A 68 6.58 -3.25 -0.52
C ILE A 68 5.09 -3.35 -0.77
N LEU A 69 4.37 -2.29 -0.42
CA LEU A 69 3.03 -2.00 -0.91
C LEU A 69 3.16 -1.16 -2.18
N ASN A 70 2.69 -1.71 -3.29
CA ASN A 70 2.52 -1.01 -4.55
C ASN A 70 1.14 -0.35 -4.55
N ALA A 71 1.12 0.99 -4.55
CA ALA A 71 -0.10 1.75 -4.46
C ALA A 71 -0.04 3.08 -5.23
N TYR A 72 -1.15 3.49 -5.81
CA TYR A 72 -1.26 4.81 -6.43
C TYR A 72 -1.63 5.86 -5.37
N THR A 73 -0.92 6.98 -5.31
CA THR A 73 -1.34 8.10 -4.44
C THR A 73 -2.43 8.92 -5.12
N VAL A 74 -3.61 8.99 -4.53
CA VAL A 74 -4.75 9.76 -5.05
C VAL A 74 -4.35 11.23 -5.20
N GLY A 75 -4.64 11.81 -6.37
CA GLY A 75 -4.25 13.19 -6.70
C GLY A 75 -2.80 13.36 -7.15
N SER A 76 -1.99 12.28 -7.21
CA SER A 76 -0.68 12.32 -7.86
C SER A 76 -0.84 12.76 -9.32
N LYS A 77 0.00 13.71 -9.76
CA LYS A 77 0.08 14.12 -11.17
C LYS A 77 0.92 13.14 -12.01
N VAL A 78 1.69 12.29 -11.34
CA VAL A 78 2.55 11.29 -11.96
C VAL A 78 1.77 9.98 -11.96
N ASN A 79 1.36 9.52 -13.15
CA ASN A 79 0.61 8.28 -13.35
C ASN A 79 1.51 7.04 -13.17
N HIS A 80 2.06 6.88 -11.96
CA HIS A 80 2.95 5.80 -11.57
C HIS A 80 2.46 5.16 -10.28
N CYS A 81 2.72 3.86 -10.14
CA CYS A 81 2.46 3.15 -8.90
C CYS A 81 3.61 3.47 -7.94
N GLY A 82 3.29 4.06 -6.79
CA GLY A 82 4.26 4.35 -5.75
C GLY A 82 4.58 3.10 -4.95
N SER A 83 5.82 3.01 -4.47
CA SER A 83 6.28 1.91 -3.60
C SER A 83 6.40 2.40 -2.17
N PHE A 84 5.70 1.74 -1.25
CA PHE A 84 5.69 2.05 0.19
C PHE A 84 6.23 0.86 0.97
N ILE A 85 7.25 1.06 1.81
CA ILE A 85 7.75 0.01 2.70
C ILE A 85 6.72 -0.18 3.81
N LEU A 86 6.12 -1.38 3.92
CA LEU A 86 5.03 -1.64 4.84
C LEU A 86 5.39 -1.29 6.29
N GLY A 87 6.61 -1.63 6.72
CA GLY A 87 7.11 -1.36 8.07
C GLY A 87 7.25 0.13 8.42
N LYS A 88 7.24 1.02 7.42
CA LYS A 88 7.26 2.48 7.62
C LYS A 88 5.86 3.08 7.76
N ILE A 89 4.79 2.34 7.45
CA ILE A 89 3.42 2.80 7.65
C ILE A 89 3.10 2.66 9.14
N THR A 90 2.81 3.77 9.81
CA THR A 90 2.55 3.77 11.26
C THR A 90 1.09 3.90 11.62
N GLN A 91 0.26 4.42 10.70
CA GLN A 91 -1.17 4.62 10.89
C GLN A 91 -1.90 4.44 9.56
N ILE A 92 -3.16 4.04 9.66
CA ILE A 92 -4.06 3.88 8.52
C ILE A 92 -5.47 4.35 8.92
N LYS A 93 -6.17 4.99 7.99
CA LYS A 93 -7.54 5.45 8.16
C LYS A 93 -8.37 5.05 6.94
N PRO A 94 -9.59 4.51 7.12
CA PRO A 94 -10.49 4.30 6.00
C PRO A 94 -10.90 5.65 5.41
N THR A 95 -11.03 5.72 4.09
CA THR A 95 -11.56 6.92 3.40
C THR A 95 -13.01 6.72 2.92
N ASN A 96 -13.50 5.48 2.91
CA ASN A 96 -14.80 5.06 2.39
C ASN A 96 -15.03 5.43 0.91
N LYS A 97 -13.96 5.66 0.14
CA LYS A 97 -14.04 5.92 -1.30
C LYS A 97 -13.66 4.68 -2.07
N LYS A 98 -14.39 4.39 -3.14
CA LYS A 98 -14.02 3.34 -4.10
C LYS A 98 -13.06 3.89 -5.15
N PHE A 99 -12.20 3.04 -5.70
CA PHE A 99 -11.44 3.33 -6.89
C PHE A 99 -11.71 2.29 -7.98
N ILE A 100 -11.58 2.72 -9.23
CA ILE A 100 -11.55 1.82 -10.38
C ILE A 100 -10.07 1.62 -10.71
N PRO A 101 -9.58 0.37 -10.77
CA PRO A 101 -8.20 0.10 -11.13
C PRO A 101 -7.79 0.83 -12.41
N ARG A 102 -6.63 1.49 -12.36
CA ARG A 102 -6.09 2.25 -13.49
C ARG A 102 -5.62 1.31 -14.60
N ASN A 103 -5.57 1.82 -15.84
CA ASN A 103 -5.23 1.08 -17.07
C ASN A 103 -4.24 -0.08 -16.87
N ASN A 104 -4.75 -1.31 -16.93
CA ASN A 104 -4.03 -2.59 -16.84
C ASN A 104 -3.33 -2.90 -15.50
N TRP A 105 -3.57 -2.14 -14.44
CA TRP A 105 -3.07 -2.51 -13.10
C TRP A 105 -4.06 -3.44 -12.42
N GLN A 106 -3.60 -4.66 -12.17
CA GLN A 106 -4.38 -5.64 -11.44
C GLN A 106 -4.28 -5.37 -9.94
N VAL A 107 -5.39 -5.62 -9.24
CA VAL A 107 -5.38 -5.67 -7.78
C VAL A 107 -5.13 -7.13 -7.40
N GLU A 108 -3.95 -7.38 -6.85
CA GLU A 108 -3.41 -8.72 -6.57
C GLU A 108 -3.09 -8.77 -5.07
N PHE A 109 -4.06 -9.23 -4.27
CA PHE A 109 -3.99 -9.27 -2.81
C PHE A 109 -4.58 -10.55 -2.27
#